data_AF-A0AAN5BTL3-F1
#
_entry.id   AF-A0AAN5BTL3-F1
#
_cell.length_a   1.000
_cell.length_b   1.000
_cell.length_c   1.000
_cell.angle_alpha   90.00
_cell.angle_beta   90.00
_cell.angle_gamma   90.00
#
_symmetry.space_group_name_H-M   'P 1'
#
loop_
_entity.id
_entity.type
_entity.pdbx_description
1 polymer ?
#
loop_
_entity_poly.entity_id
_entity_poly.type
_entity_poly.pdbx_seq_one_letter_code
_entity_poly.pdbx_strand_id
1 'polypeptide(L)'
;MSHERGSWNLTADPVQDLYLRELRAFKPTPVKPGDAEAHVQKFSVPAAPKSPEEANLANELKSYETQEVEVEGQAAAGEAAPAEESWFEEDEEAPAAH
;
A
#
# COMPACT_ATOMS: atom_id res chain seq x y z
N MET A 1 -41.08 64.22 -13.57
CA MET A 1 -39.82 63.53 -13.18
C MET A 1 -39.26 62.86 -14.42
N SER A 2 -38.66 63.65 -15.30
CA SER A 2 -38.05 63.15 -16.52
C SER A 2 -36.62 62.76 -16.18
N HIS A 3 -36.33 61.47 -16.05
CA HIS A 3 -34.94 61.01 -15.99
C HIS A 3 -34.44 60.92 -17.43
N GLU A 4 -33.55 61.85 -17.78
CA GLU A 4 -32.66 61.73 -18.93
C GLU A 4 -31.92 60.40 -18.81
N ARG A 5 -32.23 59.46 -19.71
CA ARG A 5 -31.39 58.28 -19.90
C ARG A 5 -30.08 58.79 -20.46
N GLY A 6 -29.06 58.89 -19.61
CA GLY A 6 -27.70 59.18 -20.02
C GLY A 6 -27.35 58.32 -21.23
N SER A 7 -26.97 58.97 -22.32
CA SER A 7 -26.38 58.32 -23.49
C SER A 7 -25.04 57.75 -23.06
N TRP A 8 -25.05 56.57 -22.44
CA TRP A 8 -23.87 55.73 -22.34
C TRP A 8 -23.57 55.33 -23.78
N ASN A 9 -22.71 56.11 -24.44
CA ASN A 9 -22.22 55.75 -25.75
C ASN A 9 -21.58 54.36 -25.61
N LEU A 10 -22.20 53.34 -26.21
CA LEU A 10 -21.62 52.01 -26.43
C LEU A 10 -20.43 52.08 -27.41
N THR A 11 -19.75 53.21 -27.53
CA THR A 11 -18.40 53.28 -28.08
C THR A 11 -17.54 52.41 -27.19
N ALA A 12 -17.08 51.29 -27.75
CA ALA A 12 -16.42 50.22 -27.04
C ALA A 12 -15.41 50.75 -26.00
N ASP A 13 -15.52 50.23 -24.78
CA ASP A 13 -14.58 50.52 -23.70
C ASP A 13 -13.15 50.19 -24.19
N PRO A 14 -12.20 51.14 -24.15
CA PRO A 14 -10.84 50.90 -24.63
C PRO A 14 -10.16 49.70 -23.95
N VAL A 15 -10.55 49.37 -22.72
CA VAL A 15 -10.05 48.19 -22.00
C VAL A 15 -10.63 46.91 -22.61
N GLN A 16 -11.92 46.91 -22.94
CA GLN A 16 -12.60 45.80 -23.59
C GLN A 16 -12.02 45.53 -24.99
N ASP A 17 -11.77 46.58 -25.77
CA ASP A 17 -11.18 46.45 -27.10
C ASP A 17 -9.75 45.91 -27.05
N LEU A 18 -8.94 46.38 -26.09
CA LEU A 18 -7.60 45.84 -25.85
C LEU A 18 -7.67 44.36 -25.49
N TYR A 19 -8.55 43.97 -24.56
CA TYR A 19 -8.73 42.58 -24.15
C TYR A 19 -9.13 41.67 -25.33
N LEU A 20 -10.12 42.09 -26.13
CA LEU A 20 -10.57 41.33 -27.29
C LEU A 20 -9.49 41.26 -28.38
N ARG A 21 -8.68 42.31 -28.54
CA ARG A 21 -7.53 42.29 -29.46
C ARG A 21 -6.49 41.27 -29.04
N GLU A 22 -6.13 41.24 -27.77
CA GLU A 22 -5.15 40.27 -27.25
C GLU A 22 -5.68 38.83 -27.36
N LEU A 23 -6.96 38.59 -27.05
CA LEU A 23 -7.59 37.27 -27.22
C LEU A 23 -7.58 36.80 -28.69
N ARG A 24 -7.86 37.69 -29.64
CA ARG A 24 -7.84 37.37 -31.08
C ARG A 24 -6.42 37.20 -31.62
N ALA A 25 -5.45 37.90 -31.04
CA ALA A 25 -4.05 37.79 -31.39
C ALA A 25 -3.41 36.51 -30.84
N PHE A 26 -3.94 35.98 -29.73
CA PHE A 26 -3.46 34.75 -29.13
C PHE A 26 -3.73 33.56 -30.04
N LYS A 27 -2.64 32.91 -30.48
CA LYS A 27 -2.66 31.68 -31.28
C LYS A 27 -2.11 30.56 -30.41
N PRO A 28 -2.97 29.77 -29.75
CA PRO A 28 -2.50 28.65 -28.97
C PRO A 28 -1.71 27.70 -29.86
N THR A 29 -0.59 27.20 -29.36
CA THR A 29 0.20 26.19 -30.06
C THR A 29 -0.67 24.95 -30.30
N PRO A 30 -0.83 24.49 -31.55
CA PRO A 30 -1.64 23.33 -31.83
C PRO A 30 -1.05 22.10 -31.15
N VAL A 31 -1.85 21.45 -30.31
CA VAL A 31 -1.50 20.17 -29.70
C VAL A 31 -1.47 19.13 -30.82
N LYS A 32 -0.29 18.58 -31.09
CA LYS A 32 -0.12 17.54 -32.11
C LYS A 32 -0.73 16.22 -31.61
N PRO A 33 -1.22 15.34 -32.50
CA PRO A 33 -1.52 13.97 -32.13
C PRO A 33 -0.29 13.35 -31.46
N GLY A 34 -0.45 12.89 -30.21
CA GLY A 34 0.60 12.28 -29.40
C GLY A 34 1.51 13.21 -28.59
N ASP A 35 1.24 14.51 -28.57
CA ASP A 35 1.94 15.47 -27.69
C ASP A 35 1.85 15.06 -26.21
N ALA A 36 0.68 14.55 -25.79
CA ALA A 36 0.46 14.03 -24.45
C ALA A 36 1.37 12.82 -24.11
N GLU A 37 1.65 11.93 -25.07
CA GLU A 37 2.55 10.80 -24.84
C GLU A 37 4.03 11.18 -24.97
N ALA A 38 4.35 12.24 -25.73
CA ALA A 38 5.71 12.71 -25.93
C ALA A 38 6.26 13.48 -24.71
N HIS A 39 5.40 14.19 -23.97
CA HIS A 39 5.78 14.96 -22.79
C HIS A 39 5.68 14.20 -21.46
N VAL A 40 5.25 12.94 -21.50
CA VAL A 40 5.08 12.11 -20.29
C VAL A 40 6.00 10.91 -20.34
N GLN A 41 6.76 10.70 -19.26
CA GLN A 41 7.55 9.48 -19.09
C GLN A 41 6.60 8.29 -18.86
N LYS A 42 6.68 7.28 -19.74
CA LYS A 42 5.91 6.04 -19.57
C LYS A 42 6.46 5.27 -18.36
N PHE A 43 5.59 5.06 -17.37
CA PHE A 43 5.92 4.26 -16.21
C PHE A 43 5.66 2.78 -16.52
N SER A 44 6.70 1.95 -16.48
CA SER A 44 6.57 0.50 -16.53
C SER A 44 6.81 -0.07 -15.14
N VAL A 45 5.94 -0.99 -14.71
CA VAL A 45 6.16 -1.72 -13.46
C VAL A 45 7.44 -2.54 -13.61
N PRO A 46 8.43 -2.36 -12.71
CA PRO A 46 9.64 -3.18 -12.76
C PRO A 46 9.27 -4.64 -12.50
N ALA A 47 10.00 -5.55 -13.13
CA ALA A 47 9.85 -6.96 -12.83
C ALA A 47 10.08 -7.19 -11.32
N ALA A 48 9.21 -7.99 -10.70
CA ALA A 48 9.38 -8.37 -9.31
C ALA A 48 10.75 -9.03 -9.12
N PRO A 49 11.48 -8.69 -8.04
CA PRO A 49 12.73 -9.37 -7.75
C PRO A 49 12.44 -10.86 -7.55
N LYS A 50 13.30 -11.71 -8.12
CA LYS A 50 13.25 -13.14 -7.80
C LYS A 50 13.62 -13.31 -6.33
N SER A 51 12.68 -13.80 -5.53
CA SER A 51 12.95 -14.16 -4.13
C SER A 51 13.93 -15.34 -4.11
N PRO A 52 15.04 -15.26 -3.35
CA PRO A 52 15.94 -16.41 -3.18
C PRO A 52 15.29 -17.55 -2.39
N GLU A 53 14.34 -17.25 -1.49
CA GLU A 53 13.68 -18.24 -0.62
C GLU A 53 12.67 -19.12 -1.37
N GLU A 54 12.06 -18.61 -2.44
CA GLU A 54 11.08 -19.37 -3.23
C GLU A 54 11.69 -20.56 -3.99
N ALA A 55 13.02 -20.62 -4.13
CA ALA A 55 13.70 -21.70 -4.84
C ALA A 55 13.60 -23.05 -4.12
N ASN A 56 13.44 -23.07 -2.78
CA ASN A 56 13.48 -24.29 -1.98
C ASN A 56 12.26 -24.51 -1.08
N LEU A 57 11.25 -23.64 -1.18
CA LEU A 57 10.04 -23.67 -0.35
C LEU A 57 9.35 -25.04 -0.33
N ALA A 58 9.30 -25.73 -1.48
CA ALA A 58 8.68 -27.05 -1.58
C ALA A 58 9.43 -28.14 -0.79
N ASN A 59 10.76 -28.01 -0.62
CA ASN A 59 11.53 -28.94 0.19
C ASN A 59 11.49 -28.55 1.67
N GLU A 60 11.46 -27.26 1.98
CA GLU A 60 11.32 -26.75 3.35
C GLU A 60 9.96 -27.14 3.95
N LEU A 61 8.87 -27.02 3.17
CA LEU A 61 7.55 -27.49 3.59
C LEU A 61 7.52 -28.99 3.85
N LYS A 62 8.12 -29.80 2.97
CA LYS A 62 8.24 -31.24 3.18
C LYS A 62 9.05 -31.56 4.44
N SER A 63 10.16 -30.86 4.65
CA SER A 63 10.99 -31.02 5.85
C SER A 63 10.16 -30.78 7.11
N TYR A 64 9.39 -29.69 7.13
CA TYR A 64 8.50 -29.34 8.23
C TYR A 64 7.40 -30.39 8.47
N GLU A 65 6.80 -30.93 7.40
CA GLU A 65 5.78 -31.98 7.49
C GLU A 65 6.36 -33.31 8.00
N THR A 66 7.60 -33.64 7.63
CA THR A 66 8.27 -34.88 8.05
C THR A 66 8.99 -34.76 9.38
N GLN A 67 9.13 -33.55 9.92
CA GLN A 67 9.86 -33.32 11.14
C GLN A 67 9.10 -33.96 12.31
N GLU A 68 9.74 -34.93 12.95
CA GLU A 68 9.20 -35.54 14.16
C GLU A 68 9.24 -34.50 15.29
N VAL A 69 8.12 -34.38 16.02
CA VAL A 69 8.06 -33.48 17.17
C VAL A 69 8.90 -34.11 18.27
N GLU A 70 10.07 -33.54 18.54
CA GLU A 70 10.85 -33.87 19.74
C GLU A 70 10.10 -33.34 20.96
N VAL A 71 9.37 -34.24 21.62
CA VAL A 71 8.84 -34.01 22.96
C VAL A 71 9.95 -34.44 23.93
N GLU A 72 10.50 -33.50 24.69
CA GLU A 72 11.43 -33.83 25.78
C GLU A 72 10.77 -34.88 26.70
N GLY A 73 11.38 -36.07 26.79
CA GLY A 73 10.88 -37.20 27.57
C GLY A 73 10.22 -38.34 26.79
N GLN A 74 10.04 -38.25 25.46
CA GLN A 74 9.48 -39.36 24.67
C GLN A 74 10.50 -40.49 24.54
N ALA A 75 10.32 -41.57 25.30
CA ALA A 75 11.13 -42.78 25.18
C ALA A 75 10.85 -43.49 23.85
N ALA A 76 11.90 -44.03 23.23
CA ALA A 76 11.78 -44.83 22.02
C ALA A 76 10.82 -46.01 22.23
N ALA A 77 10.09 -46.42 21.19
CA ALA A 77 9.11 -47.50 21.28
C ALA A 77 9.73 -48.78 21.86
N GLY A 78 9.41 -49.07 23.13
CA GLY A 78 9.92 -50.22 23.88
C GLY A 78 10.75 -49.86 25.13
N GLU A 79 11.04 -48.59 25.37
CA GLU A 79 11.76 -48.13 26.55
C GLU A 79 10.83 -47.36 27.49
N ALA A 80 10.97 -47.58 28.80
CA ALA A 80 10.13 -46.93 29.79
C ALA A 80 10.47 -45.43 29.84
N ALA A 81 9.43 -44.58 29.79
CA ALA A 81 9.58 -43.14 29.96
C ALA A 81 10.28 -42.82 31.29
N PRO A 82 11.18 -41.83 31.33
CA PRO A 82 11.81 -41.39 32.58
C PRO A 82 10.73 -40.96 33.59
N ALA A 83 10.94 -41.27 34.87
CA ALA A 83 10.01 -40.89 35.92
C ALA A 83 9.85 -39.36 35.96
N GLU A 84 8.61 -38.88 35.95
CA GLU A 84 8.31 -37.46 36.05
C GLU A 84 8.80 -36.93 37.40
N GLU A 85 9.78 -36.02 37.38
CA GLU A 85 10.23 -35.31 38.57
C GLU A 85 9.21 -34.20 38.89
N SER A 86 8.70 -34.17 40.12
CA SER A 86 7.75 -33.14 40.58
C SER A 86 8.51 -31.82 40.76
N TRP A 87 8.61 -31.03 39.69
CA TRP A 87 9.25 -29.71 39.67
C TRP A 87 8.45 -28.62 40.37
N PHE A 88 7.22 -28.92 40.79
CA PHE A 88 6.41 -28.05 41.63
C PHE A 88 6.43 -28.57 43.07
N GLU A 89 6.67 -27.65 44.00
CA GLU A 89 6.49 -27.88 45.43
C GLU A 89 4.97 -27.92 45.67
N GLU A 90 4.42 -29.07 46.08
CA GLU A 90 3.06 -29.11 46.61
C GLU A 90 3.07 -28.26 47.88
N ASP A 91 2.54 -27.04 47.79
CA ASP A 91 2.20 -26.25 48.98
C ASP A 91 1.33 -27.15 49.86
N GLU A 92 1.87 -27.56 51.00
CA GLU A 92 1.17 -28.32 52.02
C GLU A 92 0.02 -27.41 52.50
N GLU A 93 -1.16 -27.56 51.90
CA GLU A 93 -2.34 -26.82 52.30
C GLU A 93 -2.63 -27.18 53.75
N ALA A 94 -2.21 -26.29 54.65
CA ALA A 94 -2.62 -26.29 56.04
C ALA A 94 -4.14 -26.52 56.06
N PRO A 95 -4.66 -27.41 56.91
CA PRO A 95 -6.08 -27.77 56.88
C PRO A 95 -6.91 -26.49 57.01
N ALA A 96 -7.60 -26.12 55.92
CA ALA A 96 -8.62 -25.09 55.96
C ALA A 96 -9.66 -25.56 56.98
N ALA A 97 -9.68 -24.91 58.14
CA ALA A 97 -10.67 -25.15 59.16
C ALA A 97 -12.05 -24.75 58.62
N HIS A 98 -12.83 -25.76 58.23
CA HIS A 98 -14.27 -25.69 58.03
C HIS A 98 -14.96 -26.90 58.66
#